data_AF-A0A2E9VNM0-F1
#
_entry.id   AF-A0A2E9VNM0-F1
#
_cell.length_a   1.000
_cell.length_b   1.000
_cell.length_c   1.000
_cell.angle_alpha   90.00
_cell.angle_beta   90.00
_cell.angle_gamma   90.00
#
_symmetry.space_group_name_H-M   'P 1'
#
loop_
_entity.id
_entity.type
_entity.pdbx_description
1 polymer ?
#
loop_
_entity_poly.entity_id
_entity_poly.type
_entity_poly.pdbx_seq_one_letter_code
_entity_poly.pdbx_strand_id
1 'polypeptide(L)'
;MTASQQHSDSQANGDSQAIETIILQNENDLAGLVSLVESSSSERVAITKSSSKAILNLSNDGAHCQWLPQVRKSFADFVYHELGGQIASVWLPLADEGLIIAARDSWLSVLQQCESLQEALVTMSWEDVSPQSCLNIDWPESRSFLPVLEPQEDRISNSATRQVLQQAERWLPESLNRKSPDFQAVLAGFYQWYDALHMSHEFSQAVQYTGRNKAGDYWHAIMHRREGDYSNSKYWFRNVGSHPLYPTLKKAAKDLAEQSALNLPAWSPEQFVDLCSRAEPGSDHEKYARRIQALEMVLLMRHTLDDATL
;
A
#
# COMPACT_ATOMS: atom_id res chain seq x y z
N MET A 1 63.82 6.32 32.94
CA MET A 1 63.58 4.92 32.54
C MET A 1 62.08 4.72 32.55
N THR A 2 61.47 4.79 31.35
CA THR A 2 60.73 3.69 30.67
C THR A 2 59.28 3.59 31.15
N ALA A 3 58.31 4.11 30.39
CA ALA A 3 57.55 3.44 29.31
C ALA A 3 56.51 2.44 29.89
N SER A 4 55.22 2.43 29.51
CA SER A 4 54.68 2.45 28.15
C SER A 4 53.25 2.99 28.04
N GLN A 5 52.98 3.59 26.88
CA GLN A 5 51.66 3.74 26.25
C GLN A 5 51.07 2.37 25.89
N GLN A 6 49.73 2.30 25.84
CA GLN A 6 49.03 1.61 24.75
C GLN A 6 47.76 2.39 24.37
N HIS A 7 47.74 2.81 23.11
CA HIS A 7 46.63 3.38 22.37
C HIS A 7 45.47 2.38 22.25
N SER A 8 44.24 2.89 22.26
CA SER A 8 43.25 2.50 21.26
C SER A 8 42.53 3.75 20.78
N ASP A 9 43.05 4.33 19.70
CA ASP A 9 42.27 5.15 18.80
C ASP A 9 41.12 4.31 18.23
N SER A 10 39.90 4.79 18.40
CA SER A 10 38.89 4.67 17.37
C SER A 10 38.04 5.95 17.39
N GLN A 11 38.58 6.99 16.75
CA GLN A 11 37.76 8.02 16.14
C GLN A 11 36.77 7.32 15.20
N ALA A 12 35.52 7.16 15.62
CA ALA A 12 34.42 6.98 14.68
C ALA A 12 34.07 8.37 14.13
N ASN A 13 34.90 8.84 13.20
CA ASN A 13 34.55 9.92 12.29
C ASN A 13 33.61 9.32 11.24
N GLY A 14 32.33 9.67 11.33
CA GLY A 14 31.35 9.41 10.29
C GLY A 14 30.31 10.52 10.38
N ASP A 15 30.35 11.45 9.43
CA ASP A 15 29.34 12.49 9.23
C ASP A 15 27.95 11.83 9.12
N SER A 16 27.21 11.80 10.22
CA SER A 16 25.76 11.63 10.15
C SER A 16 25.21 12.94 9.61
N GLN A 17 25.08 13.07 8.29
CA GLN A 17 24.31 14.16 7.70
C GLN A 17 22.92 14.17 8.35
N ALA A 18 22.60 15.26 9.04
CA ALA A 18 21.32 15.40 9.71
C ALA A 18 20.19 15.34 8.67
N ILE A 19 19.11 14.61 8.97
CA ILE A 19 17.90 14.61 8.15
C ILE A 19 16.96 15.65 8.73
N GLU A 20 16.61 16.66 7.93
CA GLU A 20 15.64 17.67 8.33
C GLU A 20 14.23 17.10 8.17
N THR A 21 13.39 17.22 9.21
CA THR A 21 12.01 16.71 9.18
C THR A 21 11.02 17.85 9.08
N ILE A 22 10.24 17.86 8.01
CA ILE A 22 9.11 18.76 7.78
C ILE A 22 7.83 18.09 8.27
N ILE A 23 7.13 18.77 9.18
CA ILE A 23 5.80 18.36 9.64
C ILE A 23 4.74 19.07 8.78
N LEU A 24 4.15 18.32 7.86
CA LEU A 24 3.16 18.80 6.92
C LEU A 24 1.86 19.19 7.64
N GLN A 25 1.54 20.49 7.66
CA GLN A 25 0.31 21.00 8.28
C GLN A 25 -0.90 20.95 7.34
N ASN A 26 -0.65 21.14 6.04
CA ASN A 26 -1.67 21.14 4.99
C ASN A 26 -1.11 20.47 3.74
N GLU A 27 -1.67 19.32 3.35
CA GLU A 27 -1.21 18.57 2.17
C GLU A 27 -1.58 19.22 0.83
N ASN A 28 -2.51 20.18 0.86
CA ASN A 28 -2.93 20.93 -0.32
C ASN A 28 -2.04 22.16 -0.58
N ASP A 29 -1.14 22.52 0.35
CA ASP A 29 -0.22 23.65 0.19
C ASP A 29 1.13 23.19 -0.38
N LEU A 30 1.12 22.81 -1.67
CA LEU A 30 2.32 22.31 -2.34
C LEU A 30 3.39 23.41 -2.47
N ALA A 31 3.00 24.66 -2.71
CA ALA A 31 3.92 25.79 -2.82
C ALA A 31 4.62 26.09 -1.48
N GLY A 32 3.88 26.03 -0.38
CA GLY A 32 4.45 26.11 0.97
C GLY A 32 5.40 24.95 1.24
N LEU A 33 5.05 23.72 0.84
CA LEU A 33 5.93 22.57 0.96
C LEU A 33 7.24 22.73 0.17
N VAL A 34 7.16 23.19 -1.09
CA VAL A 34 8.36 23.50 -1.90
C VAL A 34 9.26 24.50 -1.18
N SER A 35 8.69 25.60 -0.66
CA SER A 35 9.45 26.62 0.06
C SER A 35 10.15 26.07 1.32
N LEU A 36 9.49 25.15 2.03
CA LEU A 36 10.07 24.47 3.20
C LEU A 36 11.21 23.54 2.80
N VAL A 37 11.08 22.80 1.69
CA VAL A 37 12.15 21.93 1.17
C VAL A 37 13.33 22.77 0.65
N GLU A 38 13.09 23.88 -0.05
CA GLU A 38 14.13 24.78 -0.56
C GLU A 38 14.94 25.43 0.57
N SER A 39 14.28 25.78 1.68
CA SER A 39 14.93 26.36 2.85
C SER A 39 15.64 25.34 3.76
N SER A 40 15.45 24.04 3.50
CA SER A 40 16.14 22.97 4.24
C SER A 40 17.65 23.07 4.06
N SER A 41 18.35 23.08 5.20
CA SER A 41 19.80 23.08 5.28
C SER A 41 20.41 21.69 5.04
N SER A 42 19.58 20.65 5.12
CA SER A 42 19.99 19.26 4.98
C SER A 42 19.85 18.76 3.55
N GLU A 43 20.79 17.91 3.11
CA GLU A 43 20.74 17.24 1.81
C GLU A 43 19.61 16.20 1.72
N ARG A 44 19.10 15.73 2.86
CA ARG A 44 17.97 14.81 2.95
C ARG A 44 16.85 15.44 3.77
N VAL A 45 15.63 15.29 3.27
CA VAL A 45 14.42 15.83 3.88
C VAL A 45 13.43 14.71 4.10
N ALA A 46 12.91 14.62 5.32
CA ALA A 46 11.81 13.75 5.70
C ALA A 46 10.50 14.55 5.77
N ILE A 47 9.44 14.04 5.17
CA ILE A 47 8.09 14.62 5.23
C ILE A 47 7.19 13.65 6.01
N THR A 48 6.46 14.18 6.99
CA THR A 48 5.46 13.45 7.79
C THR A 48 4.36 14.40 8.24
N LYS A 49 3.19 13.88 8.58
CA LYS A 49 2.15 14.61 9.34
C LYS A 49 2.17 14.29 10.83
N SER A 50 2.97 13.30 11.23
CA SER A 50 3.07 12.90 12.64
C SER A 50 3.94 13.88 13.41
N SER A 51 3.46 14.31 14.57
CA SER A 51 4.23 15.11 15.53
C SER A 51 5.24 14.28 16.31
N SER A 52 5.13 12.94 16.24
CA SER A 52 6.04 11.99 16.89
C SER A 52 7.38 11.94 16.13
N LYS A 53 8.39 12.64 16.65
CA LYS A 53 9.77 12.55 16.16
C LYS A 53 10.38 11.19 16.49
N ALA A 54 10.21 10.20 15.61
CA ALA A 54 11.14 9.08 15.56
C ALA A 54 12.30 9.49 14.63
N ILE A 55 13.28 10.22 15.16
CA ILE A 55 14.56 10.41 14.47
C ILE A 55 15.28 9.05 14.55
N LEU A 56 15.07 8.23 13.53
CA LEU A 56 15.83 7.00 13.36
C LEU A 56 17.17 7.35 12.71
N ASN A 57 18.25 6.76 13.23
CA ASN A 57 19.56 6.77 12.58
C ASN A 57 19.41 6.05 11.23
N LEU A 58 19.26 6.83 10.17
CA LEU A 58 19.07 6.35 8.81
C LEU A 58 20.44 6.20 8.13
N SER A 59 20.61 5.12 7.37
CA SER A 59 21.81 4.90 6.56
C SER A 59 21.83 5.85 5.37
N ASN A 60 23.00 6.43 5.11
CA ASN A 60 23.17 7.59 4.24
C ASN A 60 23.31 7.29 2.73
N ASP A 61 22.89 6.12 2.25
CA ASP A 61 23.37 5.61 0.95
C ASP A 61 22.33 5.59 -0.20
N GLY A 62 21.09 6.01 0.03
CA GLY A 62 20.03 5.91 -0.98
C GLY A 62 19.78 7.19 -1.77
N ALA A 63 20.04 7.18 -3.08
CA ALA A 63 19.56 8.23 -4.00
C ALA A 63 18.01 8.25 -4.13
N HIS A 64 17.37 7.14 -3.75
CA HIS A 64 15.95 6.90 -3.89
C HIS A 64 15.13 7.33 -2.66
N CYS A 65 13.83 7.54 -2.88
CA CYS A 65 12.84 7.81 -1.86
C CYS A 65 12.56 6.54 -1.04
N GLN A 66 12.48 6.71 0.28
CA GLN A 66 12.26 5.64 1.24
C GLN A 66 11.08 6.02 2.13
N TRP A 67 10.39 5.01 2.65
CA TRP A 67 9.37 5.23 3.69
C TRP A 67 9.72 4.43 4.95
N LEU A 68 9.64 5.11 6.09
CA LEU A 68 9.76 4.47 7.39
C LEU A 68 8.42 4.51 8.13
N PRO A 69 7.88 3.35 8.55
CA PRO A 69 6.64 3.32 9.32
C PRO A 69 6.82 3.94 10.71
N GLN A 70 5.80 4.64 11.22
CA GLN A 70 5.71 5.00 12.63
C GLN A 70 5.59 3.77 13.52
N VAL A 71 4.82 2.78 13.06
CA VAL A 71 4.58 1.51 13.74
C VAL A 71 5.12 0.38 12.87
N ARG A 72 6.20 -0.26 13.32
CA ARG A 72 6.76 -1.45 12.67
C ARG A 72 5.73 -2.58 12.68
N LYS A 73 5.70 -3.37 11.61
CA LYS A 73 4.76 -4.48 11.42
C LYS A 73 3.29 -4.04 11.39
N SER A 74 3.00 -2.77 11.14
CA SER A 74 1.63 -2.32 10.91
C SER A 74 1.10 -2.82 9.56
N PHE A 75 -0.20 -2.70 9.34
CA PHE A 75 -0.80 -2.99 8.04
C PHE A 75 -0.23 -2.08 6.94
N ALA A 76 0.07 -0.81 7.24
CA ALA A 76 0.76 0.08 6.30
C ALA A 76 2.17 -0.43 5.94
N ASP A 77 2.92 -0.93 6.92
CA ASP A 77 4.23 -1.57 6.70
C ASP A 77 4.13 -2.76 5.74
N PHE A 78 3.13 -3.63 5.97
CA PHE A 78 2.84 -4.73 5.06
C PHE A 78 2.51 -4.26 3.63
N VAL A 79 1.61 -3.30 3.46
CA VAL A 79 1.24 -2.77 2.13
C VAL A 79 2.46 -2.16 1.41
N TYR A 80 3.28 -1.38 2.12
CA TYR A 80 4.49 -0.78 1.56
C TYR A 80 5.46 -1.84 1.05
N HIS A 81 5.70 -2.90 1.82
CA HIS A 81 6.60 -3.98 1.41
C HIS A 81 6.04 -4.86 0.29
N GLU A 82 4.73 -5.09 0.23
CA GLU A 82 4.13 -5.91 -0.83
C GLU A 82 3.98 -5.16 -2.16
N LEU A 83 3.76 -3.84 -2.13
CA LEU A 83 3.43 -3.05 -3.32
C LEU A 83 4.54 -2.06 -3.75
N GLY A 84 5.52 -1.80 -2.88
CA GLY A 84 6.50 -0.75 -3.08
C GLY A 84 5.93 0.66 -2.86
N GLY A 85 6.82 1.64 -2.67
CA GLY A 85 6.40 2.99 -2.31
C GLY A 85 5.51 3.69 -3.33
N GLN A 86 5.75 3.45 -4.62
CA GLN A 86 4.97 4.05 -5.69
C GLN A 86 3.49 3.65 -5.62
N ILE A 87 3.20 2.35 -5.62
CA ILE A 87 1.83 1.82 -5.57
C ILE A 87 1.23 2.03 -4.16
N ALA A 88 2.03 1.84 -3.11
CA ALA A 88 1.56 2.06 -1.74
C ALA A 88 1.14 3.51 -1.50
N SER A 89 1.75 4.50 -2.16
CA SER A 89 1.33 5.91 -2.07
C SER A 89 -0.06 6.19 -2.66
N VAL A 90 -0.57 5.27 -3.50
CA VAL A 90 -1.95 5.32 -3.98
C VAL A 90 -2.89 4.73 -2.94
N TRP A 91 -2.50 3.75 -2.15
CA TRP A 91 -3.41 3.04 -1.24
C TRP A 91 -3.33 3.52 0.22
N LEU A 92 -2.22 4.13 0.60
CA LEU A 92 -1.95 4.58 1.95
C LEU A 92 -1.69 6.09 1.99
N PRO A 93 -2.16 6.75 3.05
CA PRO A 93 -1.68 8.08 3.41
C PRO A 93 -0.29 7.96 4.05
N LEU A 94 0.77 7.76 3.24
CA LEU A 94 2.12 7.45 3.73
C LEU A 94 2.67 8.50 4.72
N ALA A 95 2.35 9.79 4.52
CA ALA A 95 2.79 10.86 5.43
C ALA A 95 2.08 10.81 6.79
N ASP A 96 0.86 10.28 6.86
CA ASP A 96 0.11 10.08 8.10
C ASP A 96 0.62 8.85 8.87
N GLU A 97 1.13 7.84 8.15
CA GLU A 97 1.54 6.54 8.72
C GLU A 97 3.06 6.42 8.96
N GLY A 98 3.86 7.38 8.48
CA GLY A 98 5.32 7.27 8.51
C GLY A 98 6.07 8.54 8.13
N LEU A 99 7.38 8.38 7.91
CA LEU A 99 8.29 9.39 7.38
C LEU A 99 8.67 9.02 5.95
N ILE A 100 8.43 9.93 5.01
CA ILE A 100 8.87 9.78 3.62
C ILE A 100 10.18 10.55 3.47
N ILE A 101 11.27 9.86 3.15
CA ILE A 101 12.62 10.43 3.15
C ILE A 101 13.18 10.36 1.73
N ALA A 102 13.65 11.49 1.22
CA ALA A 102 14.38 11.55 -0.04
C ALA A 102 15.46 12.64 0.02
N ALA A 103 16.36 12.65 -0.98
CA ALA A 103 17.27 13.77 -1.19
C ALA A 103 16.45 15.05 -1.47
N ARG A 104 16.91 16.19 -0.94
CA ARG A 104 16.28 17.50 -1.14
C ARG A 104 16.09 17.80 -2.61
N ASP A 105 17.11 17.55 -3.42
CA ASP A 105 17.06 17.81 -4.87
C ASP A 105 16.07 16.86 -5.59
N SER A 106 15.92 15.63 -5.12
CA SER A 106 14.89 14.70 -5.61
C SER A 106 13.49 15.18 -5.26
N TRP A 107 13.27 15.70 -4.05
CA TRP A 107 12.00 16.33 -3.68
C TRP A 107 11.68 17.53 -4.57
N LEU A 108 12.62 18.47 -4.72
CA LEU A 108 12.40 19.68 -5.51
C LEU A 108 12.14 19.35 -6.98
N SER A 109 12.90 18.41 -7.56
CA SER A 109 12.73 18.05 -8.96
C SER A 109 11.33 17.49 -9.26
N VAL A 110 10.70 16.79 -8.32
CA VAL A 110 9.34 16.26 -8.50
C VAL A 110 8.26 17.27 -8.06
N LEU A 111 8.38 17.85 -6.85
CA LEU A 111 7.35 18.75 -6.31
C LEU A 111 7.11 19.98 -7.21
N GLN A 112 8.14 20.49 -7.90
CA GLN A 112 8.00 21.62 -8.83
C GLN A 112 7.28 21.26 -10.14
N GLN A 113 7.09 19.97 -10.44
CA GLN A 113 6.46 19.47 -11.67
C GLN A 113 5.06 18.89 -11.45
N CYS A 114 4.65 18.71 -10.20
CA CYS A 114 3.37 18.10 -9.83
C CYS A 114 2.37 19.14 -9.32
N GLU A 115 1.09 18.83 -9.39
CA GLU A 115 -0.02 19.66 -8.90
C GLU A 115 -0.42 19.30 -7.46
N SER A 116 0.03 18.15 -6.96
CA SER A 116 -0.27 17.68 -5.60
C SER A 116 0.85 16.84 -5.01
N LEU A 117 0.87 16.72 -3.67
CA LEU A 117 1.77 15.79 -3.00
C LEU A 117 1.53 14.34 -3.44
N GLN A 118 0.28 13.94 -3.64
CA GLN A 118 -0.04 12.56 -4.05
C GLN A 118 0.52 12.23 -5.43
N GLU A 119 0.45 13.17 -6.38
CA GLU A 119 1.09 13.04 -7.70
C GLU A 119 2.62 12.96 -7.60
N ALA A 120 3.20 13.77 -6.70
CA ALA A 120 4.63 13.70 -6.44
C ALA A 120 5.05 12.32 -5.91
N LEU A 121 4.29 11.74 -4.98
CA LEU A 121 4.59 10.43 -4.41
C LEU A 121 4.53 9.29 -5.43
N VAL A 122 3.57 9.30 -6.36
CA VAL A 122 3.51 8.28 -7.43
C VAL A 122 4.57 8.50 -8.52
N THR A 123 5.22 9.66 -8.58
CA THR A 123 6.25 10.01 -9.57
C THR A 123 7.67 9.90 -9.01
N MET A 124 7.80 9.87 -7.68
CA MET A 124 9.09 9.70 -7.01
C MET A 124 9.75 8.37 -7.40
N SER A 125 11.08 8.39 -7.51
CA SER A 125 11.86 7.16 -7.62
C SER A 125 12.03 6.55 -6.24
N TRP A 126 11.36 5.42 -5.99
CA TRP A 126 11.39 4.71 -4.72
C TRP A 126 12.49 3.66 -4.66
N GLU A 127 13.01 3.39 -3.46
CA GLU A 127 13.90 2.26 -3.22
C GLU A 127 13.13 0.95 -3.40
N ASP A 128 13.79 -0.05 -3.99
CA ASP A 128 13.25 -1.39 -4.11
C ASP A 128 13.10 -2.03 -2.73
N VAL A 129 11.91 -2.54 -2.45
CA VAL A 129 11.60 -3.25 -1.21
C VAL A 129 11.30 -4.70 -1.49
N SER A 130 11.77 -5.57 -0.60
CA SER A 130 11.42 -6.99 -0.66
C SER A 130 10.07 -7.21 0.02
N PRO A 131 9.19 -8.04 -0.57
CA PRO A 131 7.97 -8.50 0.09
C PRO A 131 8.28 -9.12 1.44
N GLN A 132 7.44 -8.83 2.45
CA GLN A 132 7.64 -9.41 3.77
C GLN A 132 7.11 -10.84 3.77
N SER A 133 8.03 -11.80 3.86
CA SER A 133 7.73 -13.23 3.94
C SER A 133 7.22 -13.67 5.32
N CYS A 134 6.28 -12.92 5.90
CA CYS A 134 5.38 -13.38 6.95
C CYS A 134 4.28 -12.34 7.14
N LEU A 135 3.02 -12.77 7.14
CA LEU A 135 1.85 -11.94 7.47
C LEU A 135 1.79 -11.63 8.98
N ASN A 136 2.92 -11.24 9.56
CA ASN A 136 3.06 -10.93 10.98
C ASN A 136 2.68 -9.46 11.21
N ILE A 137 1.43 -9.14 10.94
CA ILE A 137 0.89 -7.79 11.12
C ILE A 137 0.44 -7.62 12.56
N ASP A 138 0.95 -6.59 13.22
CA ASP A 138 0.47 -6.13 14.53
C ASP A 138 -0.84 -5.37 14.33
N TRP A 139 -1.94 -6.13 14.24
CA TRP A 139 -3.27 -5.57 14.01
C TRP A 139 -3.74 -4.62 15.11
N PRO A 140 -3.46 -4.85 16.41
CA PRO A 140 -3.77 -3.87 17.47
C PRO A 140 -3.13 -2.49 17.28
N GLU A 141 -1.87 -2.45 16.81
CA GLU A 141 -1.14 -1.18 16.61
C GLU A 141 -1.35 -0.57 15.21
N SER A 142 -2.00 -1.30 14.30
CA SER A 142 -2.32 -0.83 12.95
C SER A 142 -3.46 0.18 12.97
N ARG A 143 -3.17 1.40 12.49
CA ARG A 143 -4.14 2.51 12.45
C ARG A 143 -4.77 2.73 11.08
N SER A 144 -4.21 2.09 10.07
CA SER A 144 -4.64 2.25 8.68
C SER A 144 -6.07 1.79 8.47
N PHE A 145 -6.76 2.53 7.61
CA PHE A 145 -8.09 2.16 7.18
C PHE A 145 -8.08 0.81 6.46
N LEU A 146 -9.03 -0.07 6.81
CA LEU A 146 -9.27 -1.33 6.09
C LEU A 146 -10.54 -1.23 5.25
N PRO A 147 -10.54 -1.63 3.96
CA PRO A 147 -11.73 -1.69 3.11
C PRO A 147 -12.93 -2.29 3.84
N VAL A 148 -14.03 -1.53 3.93
CA VAL A 148 -15.28 -2.04 4.49
C VAL A 148 -15.83 -3.17 3.61
N LEU A 149 -16.63 -4.05 4.21
CA LEU A 149 -17.21 -5.18 3.49
C LEU A 149 -18.20 -4.69 2.42
N GLU A 150 -19.15 -3.84 2.78
CA GLU A 150 -20.17 -3.32 1.86
C GLU A 150 -20.22 -1.78 1.85
N PRO A 151 -19.36 -1.10 1.08
CA PRO A 151 -19.36 0.36 1.02
C PRO A 151 -20.66 0.90 0.40
N GLN A 152 -21.12 2.05 0.92
CA GLN A 152 -22.31 2.74 0.40
C GLN A 152 -21.98 3.85 -0.60
N GLU A 153 -20.76 4.38 -0.52
CA GLU A 153 -20.24 5.47 -1.35
C GLU A 153 -18.75 5.19 -1.64
N ASP A 154 -18.23 5.79 -2.71
CA ASP A 154 -16.80 5.76 -2.96
C ASP A 154 -16.04 6.65 -1.96
N ARG A 155 -14.76 6.33 -1.73
CA ARG A 155 -13.84 7.07 -0.86
C ARG A 155 -12.92 8.01 -1.63
N ILE A 156 -13.21 8.32 -2.91
CA ILE A 156 -12.41 9.27 -3.70
C ILE A 156 -12.82 10.70 -3.33
N SER A 157 -12.40 11.14 -2.16
CA SER A 157 -12.88 12.38 -1.53
C SER A 157 -12.21 13.65 -2.08
N ASN A 158 -11.00 13.57 -2.63
CA ASN A 158 -10.26 14.74 -3.12
C ASN A 158 -9.91 14.64 -4.61
N SER A 159 -9.64 15.79 -5.25
CA SER A 159 -9.30 15.87 -6.67
C SER A 159 -7.94 15.25 -7.00
N ALA A 160 -6.97 15.33 -6.09
CA ALA A 160 -5.63 14.78 -6.28
C ALA A 160 -5.66 13.25 -6.45
N THR A 161 -6.39 12.54 -5.59
CA THR A 161 -6.57 11.09 -5.67
C THR A 161 -7.29 10.71 -6.95
N ARG A 162 -8.36 11.44 -7.30
CA ARG A 162 -9.07 11.21 -8.57
C ARG A 162 -8.16 11.37 -9.78
N GLN A 163 -7.33 12.41 -9.79
CA GLN A 163 -6.37 12.69 -10.84
C GLN A 163 -5.31 11.59 -10.95
N VAL A 164 -4.72 11.17 -9.82
CA VAL A 164 -3.75 10.06 -9.79
C VAL A 164 -4.37 8.78 -10.35
N LEU A 165 -5.60 8.43 -9.95
CA LEU A 165 -6.28 7.24 -10.48
C LEU A 165 -6.56 7.35 -11.98
N GLN A 166 -7.08 8.49 -12.45
CA GLN A 166 -7.37 8.72 -13.87
C GLN A 166 -6.12 8.76 -14.76
N GLN A 167 -4.97 9.12 -14.18
CA GLN A 167 -3.70 9.23 -14.89
C GLN A 167 -2.78 8.03 -14.64
N ALA A 168 -3.31 6.91 -14.11
CA ALA A 168 -2.55 5.70 -13.82
C ALA A 168 -1.61 5.28 -14.96
N GLU A 169 -2.07 5.32 -16.22
CA GLU A 169 -1.25 4.94 -17.38
C GLU A 169 0.03 5.78 -17.57
N ARG A 170 0.03 7.02 -17.06
CA ARG A 170 1.15 7.97 -17.21
C ARG A 170 2.26 7.72 -16.20
N TRP A 171 1.91 7.43 -14.95
CA TRP A 171 2.88 7.29 -13.87
C TRP A 171 3.19 5.84 -13.51
N LEU A 172 2.32 4.89 -13.84
CA LEU A 172 2.62 3.46 -13.64
C LEU A 172 3.90 3.06 -14.38
N PRO A 173 4.69 2.11 -13.83
CA PRO A 173 5.95 1.70 -14.41
C PRO A 173 5.84 1.34 -15.90
N GLU A 174 6.80 1.80 -16.70
CA GLU A 174 6.84 1.50 -18.13
C GLU A 174 6.99 0.01 -18.44
N SER A 175 7.49 -0.78 -17.47
CA SER A 175 7.56 -2.23 -17.54
C SER A 175 6.19 -2.91 -17.58
N LEU A 176 5.10 -2.23 -17.19
CA LEU A 176 3.76 -2.77 -17.32
C LEU A 176 3.27 -2.71 -18.77
N ASN A 177 2.82 -3.87 -19.27
CA ASN A 177 2.18 -4.03 -20.56
C ASN A 177 0.77 -3.43 -20.53
N ARG A 178 0.67 -2.15 -20.87
CA ARG A 178 -0.59 -1.36 -20.90
C ARG A 178 -1.70 -1.97 -21.78
N LYS A 179 -1.35 -2.88 -22.69
CA LYS A 179 -2.31 -3.57 -23.58
C LYS A 179 -2.78 -4.92 -23.02
N SER A 180 -2.16 -5.40 -21.94
CA SER A 180 -2.54 -6.66 -21.32
C SER A 180 -3.90 -6.52 -20.61
N PRO A 181 -4.68 -7.61 -20.54
CA PRO A 181 -5.87 -7.62 -19.70
C PRO A 181 -5.53 -7.39 -18.22
N ASP A 182 -4.37 -7.87 -17.78
CA ASP A 182 -3.89 -7.73 -16.40
C ASP A 182 -3.65 -6.27 -16.02
N PHE A 183 -3.25 -5.41 -16.97
CA PHE A 183 -3.16 -3.97 -16.73
C PHE A 183 -4.52 -3.34 -16.42
N GLN A 184 -5.61 -3.75 -17.11
CA GLN A 184 -6.96 -3.28 -16.76
C GLN A 184 -7.38 -3.81 -15.38
N ALA A 185 -6.96 -5.03 -15.02
CA ALA A 185 -7.18 -5.57 -13.68
C ALA A 185 -6.43 -4.79 -12.59
N VAL A 186 -5.23 -4.24 -12.87
CA VAL A 186 -4.54 -3.28 -11.99
C VAL A 186 -5.43 -2.06 -11.73
N LEU A 187 -6.02 -1.49 -12.78
CA LEU A 187 -6.93 -0.35 -12.67
C LEU A 187 -8.17 -0.70 -11.84
N ALA A 188 -8.76 -1.88 -12.05
CA ALA A 188 -9.87 -2.37 -11.23
C ALA A 188 -9.50 -2.38 -9.74
N GLY A 189 -8.34 -2.96 -9.39
CA GLY A 189 -7.82 -2.98 -8.02
C GLY A 189 -7.64 -1.61 -7.40
N PHE A 190 -7.14 -0.62 -8.16
CA PHE A 190 -7.02 0.76 -7.69
C PHE A 190 -8.37 1.37 -7.31
N TYR A 191 -9.36 1.29 -8.19
CA TYR A 191 -10.69 1.83 -7.89
C TYR A 191 -11.38 1.05 -6.76
N GLN A 192 -11.19 -0.27 -6.72
CA GLN A 192 -11.75 -1.13 -5.68
C GLN A 192 -11.25 -0.77 -4.29
N TRP A 193 -9.95 -0.44 -4.16
CA TRP A 193 -9.36 0.02 -2.90
C TRP A 193 -10.02 1.29 -2.36
N TYR A 194 -10.53 2.14 -3.25
CA TYR A 194 -11.25 3.37 -2.93
C TYR A 194 -12.76 3.21 -2.91
N ASP A 195 -13.27 1.98 -2.85
CA ASP A 195 -14.71 1.69 -2.79
C ASP A 195 -15.48 2.19 -4.04
N ALA A 196 -14.78 2.57 -5.11
CA ALA A 196 -15.37 3.00 -6.37
C ALA A 196 -15.81 1.78 -7.20
N LEU A 197 -16.79 1.05 -6.66
CA LEU A 197 -17.23 -0.25 -7.17
C LEU A 197 -17.65 -0.19 -8.64
N HIS A 198 -18.34 0.87 -9.07
CA HIS A 198 -18.71 1.06 -10.47
C HIS A 198 -17.49 1.07 -11.39
N MET A 199 -16.47 1.87 -11.07
CA MET A 199 -15.25 1.93 -11.89
C MET A 199 -14.48 0.61 -11.83
N SER A 200 -14.36 -0.01 -10.64
CA SER A 200 -13.75 -1.33 -10.54
C SER A 200 -14.46 -2.37 -11.40
N HIS A 201 -15.80 -2.36 -11.41
CA HIS A 201 -16.63 -3.26 -12.20
C HIS A 201 -16.40 -3.07 -13.70
N GLU A 202 -16.41 -1.83 -14.20
CA GLU A 202 -16.16 -1.54 -15.61
C GLU A 202 -14.81 -2.09 -16.07
N PHE A 203 -13.74 -1.84 -15.29
CA PHE A 203 -12.41 -2.34 -15.61
C PHE A 203 -12.31 -3.87 -15.53
N SER A 204 -12.86 -4.50 -14.48
CA SER A 204 -12.80 -5.95 -14.34
C SER A 204 -13.64 -6.67 -15.40
N GLN A 205 -14.83 -6.14 -15.72
CA GLN A 205 -15.73 -6.71 -16.71
C GLN A 205 -15.15 -6.62 -18.13
N ALA A 206 -14.42 -5.54 -18.46
CA ALA A 206 -13.80 -5.38 -19.77
C ALA A 206 -12.81 -6.51 -20.12
N VAL A 207 -12.27 -7.19 -19.11
CA VAL A 207 -11.26 -8.25 -19.25
C VAL A 207 -11.71 -9.61 -18.72
N GLN A 208 -13.01 -9.78 -18.48
CA GLN A 208 -13.59 -11.02 -18.00
C GLN A 208 -13.14 -12.24 -18.82
N TYR A 209 -12.86 -13.37 -18.16
CA TYR A 209 -12.35 -14.61 -18.74
C TYR A 209 -10.98 -14.52 -19.43
N THR A 210 -10.30 -13.38 -19.39
CA THR A 210 -8.97 -13.18 -19.99
C THR A 210 -7.90 -12.87 -18.93
N GLY A 211 -6.68 -12.54 -19.35
CA GLY A 211 -5.56 -12.26 -18.45
C GLY A 211 -4.93 -13.51 -17.82
N ARG A 212 -3.79 -13.29 -17.17
CA ARG A 212 -3.10 -14.33 -16.40
C ARG A 212 -3.80 -14.50 -15.06
N ASN A 213 -3.84 -15.75 -14.60
CA ASN A 213 -4.46 -16.14 -13.32
C ASN A 213 -5.91 -15.62 -13.10
N LYS A 214 -6.60 -15.18 -14.16
CA LYS A 214 -7.93 -14.56 -14.10
C LYS A 214 -7.99 -13.36 -13.15
N ALA A 215 -6.97 -12.50 -13.15
CA ALA A 215 -6.90 -11.34 -12.25
C ALA A 215 -8.14 -10.43 -12.34
N GLY A 216 -8.62 -10.17 -13.56
CA GLY A 216 -9.86 -9.41 -13.80
C GLY A 216 -11.08 -10.06 -13.13
N ASP A 217 -11.27 -11.37 -13.34
CA ASP A 217 -12.37 -12.12 -12.72
C ASP A 217 -12.26 -12.16 -11.19
N TYR A 218 -11.05 -12.17 -10.63
CA TYR A 218 -10.84 -12.11 -9.19
C TYR A 218 -11.28 -10.75 -8.64
N TRP A 219 -10.81 -9.64 -9.22
CA TRP A 219 -11.28 -8.30 -8.83
C TRP A 219 -12.79 -8.16 -8.98
N HIS A 220 -13.37 -8.74 -10.04
CA HIS A 220 -14.81 -8.79 -10.26
C HIS A 220 -15.54 -9.54 -9.13
N ALA A 221 -14.99 -10.68 -8.69
CA ALA A 221 -15.54 -11.46 -7.58
C ALA A 221 -15.52 -10.69 -6.25
N ILE A 222 -14.42 -9.98 -5.96
CA ILE A 222 -14.31 -9.10 -4.78
C ILE A 222 -15.29 -7.94 -4.91
N MET A 223 -15.44 -7.36 -6.10
CA MET A 223 -16.41 -6.30 -6.35
C MET A 223 -17.84 -6.74 -6.03
N HIS A 224 -18.29 -7.86 -6.61
CA HIS A 224 -19.63 -8.39 -6.32
C HIS A 224 -19.83 -8.76 -4.85
N ARG A 225 -18.77 -9.23 -4.16
CA ARG A 225 -18.84 -9.48 -2.71
C ARG A 225 -19.12 -8.19 -1.94
N ARG A 226 -18.57 -7.07 -2.41
CA ARG A 226 -18.62 -5.78 -1.74
C ARG A 226 -19.83 -4.94 -2.11
N GLU A 227 -20.52 -5.21 -3.20
CA GLU A 227 -21.84 -4.62 -3.47
C GLU A 227 -23.01 -5.41 -2.85
N GLY A 228 -22.72 -6.57 -2.24
CA GLY A 228 -23.73 -7.44 -1.64
C GLY A 228 -24.32 -8.50 -2.58
N ASP A 229 -23.89 -8.58 -3.85
CA ASP A 229 -24.25 -9.70 -4.74
C ASP A 229 -23.36 -10.92 -4.50
N TYR A 230 -23.60 -11.56 -3.36
CA TYR A 230 -22.83 -12.72 -2.90
C TYR A 230 -22.94 -13.94 -3.84
N SER A 231 -24.07 -14.10 -4.54
CA SER A 231 -24.26 -15.20 -5.49
C SER A 231 -23.36 -15.03 -6.71
N ASN A 232 -23.31 -13.81 -7.24
CA ASN A 232 -22.48 -13.46 -8.38
C ASN A 232 -20.99 -13.44 -8.02
N SER A 233 -20.65 -12.98 -6.80
CA SER A 233 -19.29 -13.12 -6.27
C SER A 233 -18.81 -14.58 -6.31
N LYS A 234 -19.62 -15.53 -5.82
CA LYS A 234 -19.28 -16.96 -5.89
C LYS A 234 -19.21 -17.48 -7.34
N TYR A 235 -20.01 -16.94 -8.25
CA TYR A 235 -19.91 -17.27 -9.68
C TYR A 235 -18.53 -16.91 -10.23
N TRP A 236 -18.07 -15.70 -9.99
CA TRP A 236 -16.75 -15.25 -10.44
C TRP A 236 -15.61 -16.00 -9.76
N PHE A 237 -15.71 -16.31 -8.46
CA PHE A 237 -14.71 -17.15 -7.79
C PHE A 237 -14.62 -18.56 -8.39
N ARG A 238 -15.74 -19.17 -8.80
CA ARG A 238 -15.71 -20.45 -9.53
C ARG A 238 -15.02 -20.32 -10.88
N ASN A 239 -15.17 -19.17 -11.55
CA ASN A 239 -14.52 -18.90 -12.83
C ASN A 239 -13.01 -18.64 -12.68
N VAL A 240 -12.58 -17.98 -11.60
CA VAL A 240 -11.15 -17.87 -11.23
C VAL A 240 -10.54 -19.26 -11.05
N GLY A 241 -11.27 -20.18 -10.40
CA GLY A 241 -10.79 -21.54 -10.17
C GLY A 241 -9.64 -21.57 -9.16
N SER A 242 -8.59 -22.33 -9.44
CA SER A 242 -7.41 -22.35 -8.56
C SER A 242 -6.55 -21.11 -8.74
N HIS A 243 -6.22 -20.42 -7.65
CA HIS A 243 -5.34 -19.25 -7.70
C HIS A 243 -4.08 -19.42 -6.83
N PRO A 244 -2.89 -18.96 -7.28
CA PRO A 244 -1.62 -19.06 -6.52
C PRO A 244 -1.65 -18.42 -5.12
N LEU A 245 -2.55 -17.46 -4.92
CA LEU A 245 -2.71 -16.70 -3.68
C LEU A 245 -3.43 -17.49 -2.56
N TYR A 246 -4.24 -18.49 -2.91
CA TYR A 246 -5.10 -19.20 -1.95
C TYR A 246 -4.35 -19.90 -0.80
N PRO A 247 -3.18 -20.55 -1.00
CA PRO A 247 -2.41 -21.11 0.12
C PRO A 247 -1.98 -20.04 1.13
N THR A 248 -1.56 -18.87 0.65
CA THR A 248 -1.16 -17.73 1.48
C THR A 248 -2.33 -17.19 2.28
N LEU A 249 -3.49 -16.97 1.64
CA LEU A 249 -4.70 -16.52 2.36
C LEU A 249 -5.23 -17.55 3.34
N LYS A 250 -5.18 -18.83 3.00
CA LYS A 250 -5.62 -19.89 3.92
C LYS A 250 -4.78 -19.91 5.19
N LYS A 251 -3.46 -19.69 5.06
CA LYS A 251 -2.58 -19.52 6.22
C LYS A 251 -2.91 -18.26 7.01
N ALA A 252 -3.06 -17.12 6.32
CA ALA A 252 -3.44 -15.83 6.92
C ALA A 252 -4.72 -15.93 7.76
N ALA A 253 -5.76 -16.51 7.16
CA ALA A 253 -7.07 -16.73 7.75
C ALA A 253 -6.98 -17.59 9.00
N LYS A 254 -6.22 -18.69 8.94
CA LYS A 254 -6.00 -19.56 10.08
C LYS A 254 -5.31 -18.82 11.23
N ASP A 255 -4.19 -18.15 10.95
CA ASP A 255 -3.40 -17.45 11.97
C ASP A 255 -4.24 -16.34 12.65
N LEU A 256 -5.05 -15.61 11.87
CA LEU A 256 -5.96 -14.58 12.38
C LEU A 256 -7.14 -15.16 13.17
N ALA A 257 -7.66 -16.31 12.78
CA ALA A 257 -8.75 -16.99 13.50
C ALA A 257 -8.27 -17.46 14.89
N GLU A 258 -7.06 -18.03 14.96
CA GLU A 258 -6.43 -18.45 16.22
C GLU A 258 -6.21 -17.26 17.17
N GLN A 259 -5.81 -16.09 16.66
CA GLN A 259 -5.63 -14.88 17.46
C GLN A 259 -6.95 -14.25 17.93
N SER A 260 -8.04 -14.43 17.18
CA SER A 260 -9.35 -13.84 17.49
C SER A 260 -10.27 -14.75 18.31
N ALA A 261 -9.83 -15.98 18.62
CA ALA A 261 -10.64 -17.02 19.27
C ALA A 261 -11.97 -17.33 18.56
N LEU A 262 -12.09 -16.97 17.27
CA LEU A 262 -13.26 -17.25 16.45
C LEU A 262 -13.19 -18.70 15.94
N ASN A 263 -14.30 -19.43 16.07
CA ASN A 263 -14.42 -20.76 15.48
C ASN A 263 -14.90 -20.64 14.02
N LEU A 264 -13.95 -20.49 13.10
CA LEU A 264 -14.23 -20.29 11.68
C LEU A 264 -13.95 -21.55 10.86
N PRO A 265 -14.72 -21.81 9.78
CA PRO A 265 -14.39 -22.88 8.85
C PRO A 265 -13.05 -22.60 8.15
N ALA A 266 -12.46 -23.65 7.58
CA ALA A 266 -11.27 -23.50 6.74
C ALA A 266 -11.57 -22.53 5.58
N TRP A 267 -10.66 -21.58 5.36
CA TRP A 267 -10.83 -20.57 4.32
C TRP A 267 -10.91 -21.20 2.92
N SER A 268 -11.96 -20.83 2.19
CA SER A 268 -12.09 -20.90 0.74
C SER A 268 -12.77 -19.61 0.27
N PRO A 269 -12.69 -19.24 -1.02
CA PRO A 269 -13.39 -18.08 -1.53
C PRO A 269 -14.89 -18.09 -1.21
N GLU A 270 -15.57 -19.21 -1.40
CA GLU A 270 -17.01 -19.34 -1.15
C GLU A 270 -17.34 -19.24 0.34
N GLN A 271 -16.55 -19.89 1.21
CA GLN A 271 -16.73 -19.79 2.66
C GLN A 271 -16.47 -18.36 3.15
N PHE A 272 -15.52 -17.66 2.54
CA PHE A 272 -15.23 -16.28 2.88
C PHE A 272 -16.33 -15.33 2.42
N VAL A 273 -16.92 -15.55 1.24
CA VAL A 273 -18.13 -14.85 0.80
C VAL A 273 -19.29 -15.06 1.79
N ASP A 274 -19.51 -16.31 2.23
CA ASP A 274 -20.54 -16.63 3.23
C ASP A 274 -20.27 -16.02 4.61
N LEU A 275 -19.00 -15.80 4.95
CA LEU A 275 -18.63 -15.09 6.18
C LEU A 275 -18.99 -13.61 6.06
N CYS A 276 -18.62 -12.96 4.95
CA CYS A 276 -18.93 -11.54 4.71
C CYS A 276 -20.44 -11.28 4.74
N SER A 277 -21.24 -12.15 4.10
CA SER A 277 -22.70 -11.98 4.04
C SER A 277 -23.44 -12.11 5.37
N ARG A 278 -22.78 -12.65 6.40
CA ARG A 278 -23.35 -12.82 7.75
C ARG A 278 -22.65 -11.96 8.80
N ALA A 279 -21.60 -11.24 8.43
CA ALA A 279 -20.83 -10.44 9.36
C ALA A 279 -21.62 -9.17 9.71
N GLU A 280 -22.09 -9.07 10.96
CA GLU A 280 -22.78 -7.88 11.43
C GLU A 280 -21.80 -6.71 11.65
N PRO A 281 -22.19 -5.46 11.34
CA PRO A 281 -21.35 -4.29 11.60
C PRO A 281 -20.91 -4.20 13.06
N GLY A 282 -19.63 -3.95 13.30
CA GLY A 282 -18.97 -3.89 14.61
C GLY A 282 -18.59 -5.24 15.22
N SER A 283 -19.06 -6.35 14.65
CA SER A 283 -18.78 -7.70 15.17
C SER A 283 -17.32 -8.12 14.97
N ASP A 284 -16.86 -9.09 15.77
CA ASP A 284 -15.52 -9.64 15.59
C ASP A 284 -15.38 -10.40 14.26
N HIS A 285 -16.49 -10.95 13.73
CA HIS A 285 -16.54 -11.53 12.40
C HIS A 285 -16.29 -10.47 11.31
N GLU A 286 -16.86 -9.27 11.43
CA GLU A 286 -16.62 -8.18 10.49
C GLU A 286 -15.19 -7.68 10.58
N LYS A 287 -14.65 -7.46 11.80
CA LYS A 287 -13.25 -7.05 11.99
C LYS A 287 -12.29 -8.07 11.39
N TYR A 288 -12.52 -9.36 11.63
CA TYR A 288 -11.76 -10.44 11.02
C TYR A 288 -11.88 -10.41 9.49
N ALA A 289 -13.10 -10.31 8.96
CA ALA A 289 -13.34 -10.34 7.52
C ALA A 289 -12.70 -9.14 6.81
N ARG A 290 -12.73 -7.94 7.41
CA ARG A 290 -12.05 -6.76 6.87
C ARG A 290 -10.53 -6.93 6.82
N ARG A 291 -9.92 -7.59 7.81
CA ARG A 291 -8.49 -7.92 7.79
C ARG A 291 -8.15 -8.89 6.66
N ILE A 292 -8.92 -9.98 6.51
CA ILE A 292 -8.71 -10.94 5.42
C ILE A 292 -8.95 -10.32 4.05
N GLN A 293 -9.98 -9.48 3.90
CA GLN A 293 -10.25 -8.77 2.65
C GLN A 293 -9.10 -7.80 2.32
N ALA A 294 -8.60 -7.04 3.28
CA ALA A 294 -7.49 -6.13 3.06
C ALA A 294 -6.22 -6.89 2.63
N LEU A 295 -5.89 -8.01 3.29
CA LEU A 295 -4.81 -8.89 2.88
C LEU A 295 -4.99 -9.46 1.47
N GLU A 296 -6.21 -9.93 1.17
CA GLU A 296 -6.56 -10.46 -0.15
C GLU A 296 -6.35 -9.43 -1.25
N MET A 297 -6.82 -8.18 -1.04
CA MET A 297 -6.68 -7.11 -2.02
C MET A 297 -5.21 -6.72 -2.25
N VAL A 298 -4.41 -6.61 -1.20
CA VAL A 298 -2.98 -6.27 -1.31
C VAL A 298 -2.20 -7.36 -2.04
N LEU A 299 -2.38 -8.62 -1.62
CA LEU A 299 -1.71 -9.74 -2.26
C LEU A 299 -2.17 -9.90 -3.72
N LEU A 300 -3.46 -9.68 -4.01
CA LEU A 300 -3.99 -9.74 -5.36
C LEU A 300 -3.41 -8.62 -6.22
N MET A 301 -3.28 -7.40 -5.69
CA MET A 301 -2.68 -6.28 -6.41
C MET A 301 -1.23 -6.56 -6.78
N ARG A 302 -0.43 -7.08 -5.84
CA ARG A 302 0.95 -7.51 -6.12
C ARG A 302 0.99 -8.54 -7.26
N HIS A 303 0.19 -9.60 -7.15
CA HIS A 303 0.11 -10.61 -8.21
C HIS A 303 -0.37 -10.03 -9.55
N THR A 304 -1.30 -9.07 -9.54
CA THR A 304 -1.83 -8.43 -10.75
C THR A 304 -0.76 -7.54 -11.40
N LEU A 305 0.08 -6.86 -10.62
CA LEU A 305 1.22 -6.08 -11.12
C LEU A 305 2.30 -7.00 -11.74
N ASP A 306 2.62 -8.12 -11.08
CA ASP A 306 3.50 -9.15 -11.65
C ASP A 306 2.88 -9.76 -12.93
N ASP A 307 1.56 -9.87 -12.97
CA ASP A 307 0.83 -10.38 -14.13
C ASP A 307 0.75 -9.37 -15.30
N ALA A 308 0.94 -8.09 -15.02
CA ALA A 308 0.94 -7.03 -16.02
C ALA A 308 2.34 -6.67 -16.57
N THR A 309 3.45 -7.16 -16.00
CA THR A 309 4.83 -6.84 -16.46
C THR A 309 5.35 -7.63 -17.67
N LEU A 310 4.64 -8.68 -18.12
CA LEU A 310 5.07 -9.56 -19.22
C LEU A 310 4.17 -9.44 -20.46
#